data_AF-A0A1J3E1E3-F1
#
_entry.id   AF-A0A1J3E1E3-F1
#
_cell.length_a   1.000
_cell.length_b   1.000
_cell.length_c   1.000
_cell.angle_alpha   90.00
_cell.angle_beta   90.00
_cell.angle_gamma   90.00
#
_symmetry.space_group_name_H-M   'P 1'
#
loop_
_entity.id
_entity.type
_entity.pdbx_description
1 polymer ?
#
loop_
_entity_poly.entity_id
_entity_poly.type
_entity_poly.pdbx_seq_one_letter_code
_entity_poly.pdbx_strand_id
1 'polypeptide(L)' 'MLEEYTKYKASDLQVCVGTIHDLYLSRRGIGLEAVRNKYKHHKFKCVATMPVSPELPHAFFEDVTIREKV' A
#
# COMPACT_ATOMS: atom_id res chain seq x y z
N MET A 1 13.61 -8.57 -9.83
CA MET A 1 12.76 -7.74 -8.94
C MET A 1 11.37 -7.64 -9.56
N LEU A 2 10.29 -7.36 -8.81
CA LEU A 2 8.92 -7.33 -9.38
C LEU A 2 8.80 -6.34 -10.57
N GLU A 3 9.51 -5.21 -10.49
CA GLU A 3 9.64 -4.20 -11.55
C GLU A 3 10.08 -4.77 -12.90
N GLU A 4 10.96 -5.80 -12.93
CA GLU A 4 11.40 -6.40 -14.19
C GLU A 4 10.28 -7.11 -14.95
N TYR A 5 9.28 -7.60 -14.22
CA TYR A 5 8.15 -8.33 -14.79
C TYR A 5 6.95 -7.42 -15.06
N THR A 6 6.71 -6.45 -14.18
CA THR A 6 5.55 -5.55 -14.27
C THR A 6 5.85 -4.28 -15.07
N LYS A 7 7.13 -3.92 -15.20
CA LYS A 7 7.63 -2.66 -15.77
C LYS A 7 7.13 -1.41 -15.05
N TYR A 8 6.60 -1.57 -13.83
CA TYR A 8 6.24 -0.46 -12.94
C TYR A 8 7.35 -0.25 -11.91
N LYS A 9 7.85 0.98 -11.85
CA LYS A 9 8.70 1.46 -10.76
C LYS A 9 7.88 1.68 -9.51
N ALA A 10 8.55 1.79 -8.36
CA ALA A 10 7.88 2.16 -7.11
C ALA A 10 7.18 3.53 -7.24
N SER A 11 7.87 4.51 -7.85
CA SER A 11 7.35 5.85 -8.13
C SER A 11 6.05 5.83 -8.94
N ASP A 12 5.92 4.94 -9.94
CA ASP A 12 4.69 4.80 -10.74
C ASP A 12 3.48 4.38 -9.89
N LEU A 13 3.71 3.65 -8.80
CA LEU A 13 2.65 3.12 -7.92
C LEU A 13 2.26 4.08 -6.80
N GLN A 14 2.97 5.20 -6.62
CA GLN A 14 2.81 6.09 -5.47
C GLN A 14 1.36 6.53 -5.24
N VAL A 15 0.68 7.02 -6.29
CA VAL A 15 -0.71 7.50 -6.18
C VAL A 15 -1.67 6.36 -5.85
N CYS A 16 -1.48 5.19 -6.45
CA CYS A 16 -2.32 4.01 -6.24
C CYS A 16 -2.18 3.50 -4.79
N VAL A 17 -0.93 3.30 -4.33
CA VAL A 17 -0.63 2.86 -2.97
C VAL A 17 -1.13 3.87 -1.94
N GLY A 18 -0.93 5.16 -2.17
CA GLY A 18 -1.45 6.23 -1.30
C GLY A 18 -2.97 6.21 -1.18
N THR A 19 -3.67 5.97 -2.29
CA THR A 19 -5.14 5.84 -2.28
C THR A 19 -5.60 4.62 -1.48
N ILE A 20 -4.93 3.47 -1.65
CA ILE A 20 -5.25 2.26 -0.88
C ILE A 20 -4.99 2.48 0.62
N HIS A 21 -3.91 3.18 0.97
CA HIS A 21 -3.56 3.50 2.35
C HIS A 21 -4.60 4.43 3.01
N ASP A 22 -5.05 5.46 2.30
CA ASP A 22 -6.14 6.35 2.75
C ASP A 22 -7.47 5.59 2.95
N LEU A 23 -7.78 4.64 2.04
CA LEU A 23 -8.94 3.77 2.19
C LEU A 23 -8.81 2.90 3.44
N TYR A 24 -7.64 2.32 3.69
CA TYR A 24 -7.37 1.50 4.89
C TYR A 24 -7.58 2.31 6.18
N LEU A 25 -7.00 3.51 6.25
CA LEU A 25 -7.13 4.43 7.38
C LEU A 25 -8.52 5.06 7.54
N SER A 26 -9.47 4.74 6.65
CA SER A 26 -10.82 5.32 6.64
C SER A 26 -10.83 6.85 6.46
N ARG A 27 -9.74 7.43 5.93
CA ARG A 27 -9.68 8.83 5.49
C ARG A 27 -10.53 9.07 4.24
N ARG A 28 -10.71 8.00 3.46
CA ARG A 28 -11.58 7.91 2.28
C ARG A 28 -12.46 6.66 2.37
N GLY A 29 -13.56 6.64 1.62
CA GLY A 29 -14.37 5.44 1.45
C GLY A 29 -15.22 5.05 2.67
N ILE A 30 -16.00 6.02 3.17
CA ILE A 30 -16.97 5.85 4.28
C ILE A 30 -17.94 4.68 4.01
N GLY A 31 -18.18 4.30 2.75
CA GLY A 31 -19.08 3.20 2.36
C GLY A 31 -18.49 1.79 2.31
N LEU A 32 -17.22 1.55 2.69
CA LEU A 32 -16.58 0.22 2.57
C LEU A 32 -16.68 -0.64 3.85
N GLU A 33 -17.61 -0.33 4.74
CA GLU A 33 -17.73 -0.99 6.04
C GLU A 33 -17.98 -2.50 5.92
N ALA A 34 -18.83 -2.93 4.99
CA ALA A 34 -19.11 -4.35 4.77
C ALA A 34 -17.85 -5.16 4.43
N VAL A 35 -16.96 -4.57 3.62
CA VAL A 35 -15.66 -5.18 3.28
C VAL A 35 -14.77 -5.24 4.52
N ARG A 36 -14.63 -4.14 5.28
CA ARG A 36 -13.83 -4.13 6.51
C ARG A 36 -14.32 -5.20 7.49
N ASN A 37 -15.62 -5.25 7.75
CA ASN A 37 -16.22 -6.20 8.69
C ASN A 37 -15.99 -7.65 8.24
N LYS A 38 -16.14 -7.96 6.95
CA LYS A 38 -15.78 -9.28 6.39
C LYS A 38 -14.33 -9.66 6.75
N TYR A 39 -13.36 -8.78 6.51
CA TYR A 39 -11.93 -9.07 6.71
C TYR A 39 -11.46 -8.93 8.17
N LYS A 40 -12.34 -8.54 9.11
CA LYS A 40 -12.10 -8.66 10.56
C LYS A 40 -12.33 -10.08 11.08
N HIS A 41 -13.05 -10.93 10.34
CA HIS A 41 -13.36 -12.28 10.80
C HIS A 41 -12.10 -13.17 10.85
N HIS A 42 -12.02 -14.07 11.82
CA HIS A 42 -10.89 -14.99 12.00
C HIS A 42 -10.62 -15.91 10.80
N LYS A 43 -11.66 -16.22 10.00
CA LYS A 43 -11.53 -16.92 8.70
C LYS A 43 -10.54 -16.21 7.76
N PHE A 44 -10.46 -14.88 7.83
CA PHE A 44 -9.54 -14.05 7.05
C PHE A 44 -8.38 -13.53 7.90
N LYS A 45 -8.06 -14.21 9.01
CA LYS A 45 -6.93 -13.88 9.90
C LYS A 45 -6.96 -12.45 10.43
N CYS A 46 -8.14 -11.85 10.52
CA CYS A 46 -8.34 -10.49 11.05
C CYS A 46 -7.47 -9.42 10.36
N VAL A 47 -7.13 -9.58 9.07
CA VAL A 47 -6.20 -8.67 8.36
C VAL A 47 -6.68 -7.21 8.32
N ALA A 48 -7.99 -6.96 8.44
CA ALA A 48 -8.54 -5.61 8.55
C ALA A 48 -8.34 -4.96 9.94
N THR A 49 -7.69 -5.65 10.89
CA THR A 49 -7.37 -5.14 12.24
C THR A 49 -5.87 -4.86 12.43
N MET A 50 -5.06 -5.11 11.41
CA MET A 50 -3.62 -4.88 11.50
C MET A 50 -3.31 -3.39 11.75
N PRO A 51 -2.37 -3.08 12.65
CA PRO A 51 -1.93 -1.70 12.80
C PRO A 51 -1.22 -1.26 11.52
N VAL A 52 -1.50 -0.03 11.09
CA VAL A 52 -0.79 0.60 9.97
C VAL A 52 -0.25 1.95 10.41
N SER A 53 0.92 2.32 9.90
CA SER A 53 1.47 3.66 10.09
C SER A 53 0.50 4.72 9.53
N PRO A 54 0.34 5.86 10.20
CA PRO A 54 -0.54 6.94 9.73
C PRO A 54 -0.03 7.60 8.45
N GLU A 55 1.25 7.45 8.12
CA GLU A 55 1.90 8.07 6.97
C GLU A 55 2.70 7.03 6.19
N LEU A 56 2.80 7.25 4.88
CA LEU A 56 3.68 6.49 3.99
C LEU A 56 4.94 7.31 3.72
N PRO A 57 6.12 6.85 4.17
CA PRO A 57 7.40 7.46 3.83
C PRO A 57 7.59 7.62 2.32
N HIS A 58 7.96 8.83 1.88
CA HIS A 58 8.27 9.12 0.48
C HIS A 58 9.44 8.27 -0.05
N ALA A 59 10.38 7.92 0.83
CA ALA A 59 11.52 7.06 0.51
C ALA A 59 11.13 5.68 -0.03
N PHE A 60 9.89 5.21 0.18
CA PHE A 60 9.42 3.95 -0.41
C PHE A 60 9.22 4.01 -1.92
N PHE A 61 9.12 5.22 -2.48
CA PHE A 61 8.87 5.46 -3.89
C PHE A 61 10.10 6.01 -4.63
N GLU A 62 11.25 6.12 -3.93
CA GLU A 62 12.51 6.51 -4.54
C GLU A 62 13.10 5.34 -5.33
N ASP A 63 13.47 5.59 -6.58
CA ASP A 63 14.13 4.59 -7.41
C ASP A 63 15.51 4.27 -6.82
N VAL A 64 15.80 2.97 -6.64
CA VAL A 64 17.13 2.51 -6.22
C VAL A 64 18.10 2.79 -7.37
N THR A 65 18.72 3.96 -7.33
CA THR A 65 19.71 4.37 -8.32
C THR A 65 21.02 3.66 -7.97
N ILE A 66 21.21 2.44 -8.47
CA ILE A 66 22.52 1.79 -8.40
C ILE A 66 23.45 2.63 -9.28
N ARG A 67 24.29 3.46 -8.65
CA ARG A 67 25.40 4.11 -9.33
C ARG A 67 26.37 3.01 -9.73
N GLU A 68 26.38 2.62 -11.00
CA GLU A 68 27.48 1.87 -11.57
C GLU A 68 28.74 2.70 -11.37
N LYS A 69 29.66 2.20 -10.53
CA LYS A 69 31.02 2.75 -10.45
C LYS A 69 31.70 2.37 -11.77
N VAL A 70 31.86 3.36 -12.65
CA VAL A 70 32.85 3.34 -13.74
C VAL A 70 34.24 3.42 -13.12
#